data_AF-A0A8T3MQK9-F1
#
_entry.id   AF-A0A8T3MQK9-F1
#
_cell.length_a   1.000
_cell.length_b   1.000
_cell.length_c   1.000
_cell.angle_alpha   90.00
_cell.angle_beta   90.00
_cell.angle_gamma   90.00
#
_symmetry.space_group_name_H-M   'P 1'
#
loop_
_entity.id
_entity.type
_entity.pdbx_description
1 polymer ?
#
loop_
_entity_poly.entity_id
_entity_poly.type
_entity_poly.pdbx_seq_one_letter_code
_entity_poly.pdbx_strand_id
1 'polypeptide(L)'
;MLRGADYVVVLGGYYDFDTYLASVVSWSQLRDGHVVAWMPSLEVRERLPPAAIAAAPASDRESVRAATVATSYDVALARIRALPSGTRAVFDAHSPETVWAKIAPPIFWLHDPNDEFEPVAEAEVARAAAREGRFALIVPGLVQHAEVTAGAGARGPLYIAGELATLLGTVVEIMRLAR
;
A
#
# COMPACT_ATOMS: atom_id res chain seq x y z
N MET A 1 -12.22 -16.11 -7.76
CA MET A 1 -12.71 -15.56 -9.05
C MET A 1 -11.58 -15.13 -10.02
N LEU A 2 -10.29 -15.41 -9.75
CA LEU A 2 -9.16 -14.96 -10.60
C LEU A 2 -8.62 -16.01 -11.60
N ARG A 3 -9.15 -17.24 -11.60
CA ARG A 3 -8.58 -18.38 -12.37
C ARG A 3 -8.71 -18.25 -13.90
N GLY A 4 -9.48 -17.29 -14.40
CA GLY A 4 -9.68 -17.07 -15.84
C GLY A 4 -9.44 -15.62 -16.28
N ALA A 5 -8.80 -14.80 -15.44
CA ALA A 5 -8.38 -13.46 -15.86
C ALA A 5 -7.07 -13.55 -16.63
N ASP A 6 -6.95 -12.82 -17.74
CA ASP A 6 -5.70 -12.74 -18.52
C ASP A 6 -4.66 -11.88 -17.80
N TYR A 7 -5.12 -10.85 -17.07
CA TYR A 7 -4.31 -9.96 -16.24
C TYR A 7 -5.17 -9.30 -15.15
N VAL A 8 -4.50 -8.73 -14.15
CA VAL A 8 -5.09 -7.89 -13.11
C VAL A 8 -4.50 -6.49 -13.21
N VAL A 9 -5.35 -5.47 -13.25
CA VAL A 9 -4.92 -4.07 -13.08
C VAL A 9 -5.38 -3.58 -11.72
N VAL A 10 -4.45 -3.04 -10.94
CA VAL A 10 -4.72 -2.37 -9.67
C VAL A 10 -4.50 -0.88 -9.85
N LEU A 11 -5.53 -0.10 -9.53
CA LEU A 11 -5.48 1.34 -9.43
C LEU A 11 -5.93 1.71 -8.02
N GLY A 12 -5.10 2.46 -7.30
CA GLY A 12 -5.28 2.70 -5.88
C GLY A 12 -4.43 1.75 -5.05
N GLY A 13 -4.78 1.58 -3.80
CA GLY A 13 -3.90 0.92 -2.85
C GLY A 13 -4.36 -0.47 -2.40
N TYR A 14 -3.43 -1.07 -1.67
CA TYR A 14 -3.54 -2.29 -0.90
C TYR A 14 -2.69 -2.06 0.34
N TYR A 15 -3.02 -2.77 1.40
CA TYR A 15 -2.23 -2.71 2.61
C TYR A 15 -2.25 -4.03 3.37
N ASP A 16 -1.12 -4.32 4.04
CA ASP A 16 -1.10 -5.20 5.18
C ASP A 16 -1.35 -4.40 6.46
N PHE A 17 -2.21 -4.91 7.34
CA PHE A 17 -2.68 -4.15 8.50
C PHE A 17 -1.53 -3.68 9.39
N ASP A 18 -0.50 -4.52 9.54
CA ASP A 18 0.64 -4.28 10.42
C ASP A 18 1.45 -3.07 9.98
N THR A 19 1.90 -3.10 8.72
CA THR A 19 2.78 -2.08 8.14
C THR A 19 2.02 -0.81 7.88
N TYR A 20 0.77 -0.88 7.43
CA TYR A 20 -0.05 0.29 7.19
C TYR A 20 -0.44 1.01 8.48
N LEU A 21 -0.89 0.28 9.50
CA LEU A 21 -1.21 0.90 10.79
C LEU A 21 0.06 1.49 11.43
N ALA A 22 1.19 0.78 11.37
CA ALA A 22 2.48 1.33 11.80
C ALA A 22 2.80 2.63 11.06
N SER A 23 2.70 2.62 9.73
CA SER A 23 2.95 3.77 8.89
C SER A 23 2.10 4.99 9.23
N VAL A 24 0.81 4.78 9.46
CA VAL A 24 -0.13 5.86 9.78
C VAL A 24 0.17 6.48 11.15
N VAL A 25 0.44 5.66 12.17
CA VAL A 25 0.68 6.19 13.52
C VAL A 25 2.08 6.81 13.66
N SER A 26 3.05 6.37 12.86
CA SER A 26 4.43 6.87 12.90
C SER A 26 4.78 7.91 11.82
N TRP A 27 3.87 8.22 10.90
CA TRP A 27 4.08 9.19 9.82
C TRP A 27 5.32 8.85 8.99
N SER A 28 5.47 7.57 8.71
CA SER A 28 6.64 7.04 8.03
C SER A 28 6.28 5.76 7.30
N GLN A 29 7.14 5.33 6.40
CA GLN A 29 6.98 4.08 5.66
C GLN A 29 8.33 3.41 5.50
N LEU A 30 8.34 2.09 5.36
CA LEU A 30 9.55 1.32 5.14
C LEU A 30 9.78 1.12 3.64
N ARG A 31 10.78 1.82 3.08
CA ARG A 31 11.15 1.71 1.66
C ARG A 31 12.56 1.19 1.53
N ASP A 32 12.74 0.13 0.74
CA ASP A 32 14.05 -0.52 0.55
C ASP A 32 14.78 -0.83 1.87
N GLY A 33 14.03 -1.19 2.92
CA GLY A 33 14.57 -1.47 4.26
C GLY A 33 14.90 -0.24 5.11
N HIS A 34 14.59 0.97 4.63
CA HIS A 34 14.80 2.23 5.33
C HIS A 34 13.48 2.90 5.72
N VAL A 35 13.39 3.36 6.97
CA VAL A 35 12.24 4.16 7.42
C VAL A 35 12.40 5.58 6.86
N VAL A 36 11.43 6.01 6.06
CA VAL A 36 11.37 7.35 5.46
C VAL A 36 10.09 8.06 5.86
N ALA A 37 10.10 9.40 5.82
CA ALA A 37 8.91 10.19 6.14
C ALA A 37 7.78 9.91 5.13
N TRP A 38 6.55 9.86 5.64
CA TRP A 38 5.32 9.77 4.85
C TRP A 38 4.23 10.56 5.57
N MET A 39 3.49 11.37 4.82
CA MET A 39 2.48 12.26 5.38
C MET A 39 1.09 11.69 5.06
N PRO A 40 0.50 10.86 5.93
CA PRO A 40 -0.85 10.39 5.71
C PRO A 40 -1.85 11.54 5.77
N SER A 41 -2.92 11.42 4.99
CA SER A 41 -4.03 12.37 5.01
C SER A 41 -4.64 12.42 6.41
N LEU A 42 -5.18 13.58 6.79
CA LEU A 42 -5.84 13.72 8.10
C LEU A 42 -6.99 12.72 8.25
N GLU A 43 -7.71 12.44 7.17
CA GLU A 43 -8.77 11.45 7.17
C GLU A 43 -8.27 10.06 7.59
N VAL A 44 -7.19 9.57 6.97
CA VAL A 44 -6.64 8.25 7.32
C VAL A 44 -6.18 8.23 8.77
N ARG A 45 -5.54 9.30 9.23
CA ARG A 45 -5.05 9.41 10.62
C ARG A 45 -6.18 9.38 11.64
N GLU A 46 -7.31 10.00 11.33
CA GLU A 46 -8.45 10.07 12.24
C GLU A 46 -9.30 8.79 12.21
N ARG A 47 -9.34 8.08 11.07
CA ARG A 47 -10.24 6.95 10.88
C ARG A 47 -9.58 5.59 11.11
N LEU A 48 -8.33 5.40 10.68
CA LEU A 48 -7.70 4.08 10.70
C LEU A 48 -7.42 3.57 12.13
N PRO A 49 -6.78 4.31 13.05
CA PRO A 49 -6.53 3.80 14.39
C PRO A 49 -7.80 3.45 15.18
N PRO A 50 -8.87 4.29 15.19
CA PRO A 50 -10.14 3.89 15.81
C PRO A 50 -10.80 2.68 15.16
N ALA A 51 -10.73 2.54 13.83
CA ALA A 51 -11.25 1.37 13.13
C ALA A 51 -10.51 0.09 13.52
N ALA A 52 -9.17 0.13 13.62
CA ALA A 52 -8.35 -0.98 14.09
C ALA A 52 -8.72 -1.41 15.53
N ILE A 53 -8.95 -0.44 16.42
CA ILE A 53 -9.42 -0.72 17.79
C ILE A 53 -10.83 -1.33 17.79
N ALA A 54 -11.74 -0.85 16.94
CA ALA A 54 -13.11 -1.34 16.87
C ALA A 54 -13.20 -2.77 16.34
N ALA A 55 -12.35 -3.11 15.36
CA ALA A 55 -12.25 -4.44 14.75
C ALA A 55 -11.70 -5.50 15.72
N ALA A 56 -10.90 -5.10 16.72
CA ALA A 56 -10.32 -6.01 17.69
C ALA A 56 -11.38 -6.56 18.69
N PRO A 57 -11.18 -7.80 19.19
CA PRO A 57 -11.97 -8.34 20.29
C PRO A 57 -12.01 -7.39 21.48
N ALA A 58 -13.14 -7.33 22.19
CA ALA A 58 -13.32 -6.38 23.29
C ALA A 58 -12.23 -6.48 24.38
N SER A 59 -11.73 -7.69 24.65
CA SER A 59 -10.64 -7.96 25.60
C SER A 59 -9.29 -7.39 25.18
N ASP A 60 -9.07 -7.15 23.88
CA ASP A 60 -7.77 -6.81 23.32
C ASP A 60 -7.66 -5.33 22.94
N ARG A 61 -8.78 -4.59 22.94
CA ARG A 61 -8.85 -3.20 22.45
C ARG A 61 -7.88 -2.24 23.13
N GLU A 62 -7.60 -2.45 24.41
CA GLU A 62 -6.65 -1.62 25.14
C GLU A 62 -5.21 -1.85 24.67
N SER A 63 -4.84 -3.10 24.35
CA SER A 63 -3.55 -3.42 23.75
C SER A 63 -3.39 -2.76 22.37
N VAL A 64 -4.46 -2.75 21.55
CA VAL A 64 -4.46 -2.05 20.26
C VAL A 64 -4.30 -0.55 20.45
N ARG A 65 -5.04 0.05 21.38
CA ARG A 65 -4.91 1.48 21.71
C ARG A 65 -3.47 1.81 22.08
N ALA A 66 -2.85 1.04 22.98
CA ALA A 66 -1.47 1.24 23.39
C ALA A 66 -0.45 1.10 22.23
N ALA A 67 -0.71 0.20 21.28
CA ALA A 67 0.11 0.06 20.08
C ALA A 67 0.04 1.30 19.18
N THR A 68 -1.16 1.89 19.02
CA THR A 68 -1.39 3.05 18.14
C THR A 68 -0.84 4.40 18.67
N VAL A 69 -0.36 4.47 19.91
CA VAL A 69 0.25 5.69 20.46
C VAL A 69 1.75 5.81 20.13
N ALA A 70 2.36 4.78 19.54
CA ALA A 70 3.76 4.83 19.15
C ALA A 70 4.00 5.82 18.00
N THR A 71 5.06 6.63 18.11
CA THR A 71 5.44 7.64 17.09
C THR A 71 6.62 7.21 16.22
N SER A 72 7.22 6.04 16.50
CA SER A 72 8.29 5.43 15.70
C SER A 72 7.74 4.23 14.96
N TYR A 73 8.10 4.10 13.68
CA TYR A 73 7.65 2.99 12.83
C TYR A 73 8.00 1.63 13.44
N ASP A 74 9.27 1.42 13.80
CA ASP A 74 9.72 0.13 14.34
C ASP A 74 9.05 -0.22 15.67
N VAL A 75 8.85 0.80 16.54
CA VAL A 75 8.16 0.60 17.83
C VAL A 75 6.68 0.29 17.61
N ALA A 76 6.02 1.00 16.68
CA ALA A 76 4.62 0.75 16.33
C ALA A 76 4.46 -0.66 15.76
N LEU A 77 5.27 -1.03 14.77
CA LEU A 77 5.25 -2.34 14.13
C LEU A 77 5.52 -3.47 15.12
N ALA A 78 6.52 -3.32 16.01
CA ALA A 78 6.80 -4.31 17.04
C ALA A 78 5.62 -4.49 18.01
N ARG A 79 4.97 -3.40 18.43
CA ARG A 79 3.79 -3.46 19.30
C ARG A 79 2.59 -4.10 18.61
N ILE A 80 2.37 -3.78 17.34
CA ILE A 80 1.26 -4.35 16.53
C ILE A 80 1.48 -5.86 16.35
N ARG A 81 2.71 -6.30 16.08
CA ARG A 81 3.06 -7.73 15.98
C ARG A 81 2.95 -8.47 17.30
N ALA A 82 3.15 -7.77 18.42
CA ALA A 82 3.02 -8.32 19.77
C ALA A 82 1.57 -8.29 20.32
N LEU A 83 0.58 -7.89 19.51
CA LEU A 83 -0.82 -7.88 19.94
C LEU A 83 -1.32 -9.29 20.30
N PRO A 84 -2.34 -9.40 21.16
CA PRO A 84 -2.94 -10.68 21.51
C PRO A 84 -3.44 -11.45 20.28
N SER A 85 -3.43 -12.78 20.36
CA SER A 85 -3.76 -13.67 19.24
C SER A 85 -5.16 -13.46 18.65
N GLY A 86 -6.12 -13.02 19.46
CA GLY A 86 -7.47 -12.67 19.00
C GLY A 86 -7.44 -11.52 18.00
N THR A 87 -6.72 -10.45 18.31
CA THR A 87 -6.50 -9.33 17.39
C THR A 87 -5.64 -9.73 16.19
N ARG A 88 -4.58 -10.52 16.40
CA ARG A 88 -3.75 -11.01 15.30
C ARG A 88 -4.58 -11.74 14.25
N ALA A 89 -5.45 -12.66 14.68
CA ALA A 89 -6.32 -13.39 13.76
C ALA A 89 -7.22 -12.45 12.93
N VAL A 90 -7.70 -11.34 13.51
CA VAL A 90 -8.48 -10.34 12.77
C VAL A 90 -7.61 -9.61 11.76
N PHE A 91 -6.44 -9.10 12.16
CA PHE A 91 -5.57 -8.33 11.27
C PHE A 91 -5.01 -9.19 10.15
N ASP A 92 -4.59 -10.42 10.45
CA ASP A 92 -4.09 -11.39 9.48
C ASP A 92 -5.17 -11.77 8.45
N ALA A 93 -6.45 -11.89 8.88
CA ALA A 93 -7.56 -12.19 7.98
C ALA A 93 -7.88 -11.06 6.99
N HIS A 94 -7.47 -9.82 7.29
CA HIS A 94 -7.65 -8.66 6.43
C HIS A 94 -6.36 -8.21 5.74
N SER A 95 -5.23 -8.86 6.01
CA SER A 95 -3.91 -8.59 5.39
C SER A 95 -3.73 -9.50 4.19
N PRO A 96 -3.65 -8.97 2.96
CA PRO A 96 -3.60 -9.82 1.78
C PRO A 96 -2.17 -10.26 1.40
N GLU A 97 -1.15 -10.06 2.26
CA GLU A 97 0.23 -10.52 2.04
C GLU A 97 0.31 -12.00 1.66
N THR A 98 -0.60 -12.79 2.21
CA THR A 98 -0.61 -14.26 2.04
C THR A 98 -1.14 -14.73 0.69
N VAL A 99 -1.62 -13.83 -0.19
CA VAL A 99 -2.24 -14.19 -1.47
C VAL A 99 -1.41 -13.83 -2.69
N TRP A 100 -0.41 -12.94 -2.60
CA TRP A 100 0.34 -12.46 -3.78
C TRP A 100 1.01 -13.58 -4.58
N ALA A 101 1.69 -14.49 -3.90
CA ALA A 101 2.31 -15.66 -4.54
C ALA A 101 1.30 -16.65 -5.15
N LYS A 102 0.00 -16.52 -4.84
CA LYS A 102 -1.08 -17.38 -5.35
C LYS A 102 -1.79 -16.77 -6.56
N ILE A 103 -1.61 -15.48 -6.84
CA ILE A 103 -2.20 -14.84 -8.02
C ILE A 103 -1.48 -15.37 -9.27
N ALA A 104 -2.25 -16.05 -10.11
CA ALA A 104 -1.76 -16.65 -11.35
C ALA A 104 -1.58 -15.66 -12.50
N PRO A 105 -2.53 -14.75 -12.80
CA PRO A 105 -2.36 -13.77 -13.87
C PRO A 105 -1.27 -12.74 -13.54
N PRO A 106 -0.64 -12.11 -14.57
CA PRO A 106 0.17 -10.92 -14.38
C PRO A 106 -0.61 -9.79 -13.70
N ILE A 107 0.07 -9.05 -12.83
CA ILE A 107 -0.44 -7.90 -12.09
C ILE A 107 0.25 -6.65 -12.63
N PHE A 108 -0.55 -5.64 -12.96
CA PHE A 108 -0.09 -4.30 -13.30
C PHE A 108 -0.67 -3.34 -12.28
N TRP A 109 0.19 -2.62 -11.59
CA TRP A 109 -0.24 -1.75 -10.50
C TRP A 109 0.28 -0.36 -10.71
N LEU A 110 -0.62 0.62 -10.75
CA LEU A 110 -0.29 2.04 -10.76
C LEU A 110 -0.50 2.62 -9.35
N HIS A 111 0.55 3.21 -8.79
CA HIS A 111 0.52 3.78 -7.44
C HIS A 111 1.26 5.13 -7.39
N ASP A 112 0.65 6.19 -6.84
CA ASP A 112 1.37 7.45 -6.64
C ASP A 112 2.45 7.30 -5.57
N PRO A 113 3.70 7.76 -5.78
CA PRO A 113 4.70 7.79 -4.72
C PRO A 113 4.34 8.72 -3.55
N ASN A 114 3.42 9.67 -3.76
CA ASN A 114 2.95 10.65 -2.80
C ASN A 114 1.49 10.41 -2.37
N ASP A 115 0.95 9.20 -2.57
CA ASP A 115 -0.38 8.88 -2.08
C ASP A 115 -0.42 9.07 -0.56
N GLU A 116 -1.31 9.96 -0.11
CA GLU A 116 -1.50 10.29 1.30
C GLU A 116 -2.46 9.32 1.99
N PHE A 117 -3.19 8.51 1.24
CA PHE A 117 -4.09 7.51 1.79
C PHE A 117 -3.37 6.20 2.06
N GLU A 118 -2.51 5.76 1.13
CA GLU A 118 -1.79 4.49 1.23
C GLU A 118 -0.31 4.66 0.86
N PRO A 119 0.64 4.17 1.69
CA PRO A 119 2.05 4.35 1.38
C PRO A 119 2.49 3.42 0.24
N VAL A 120 3.25 3.96 -0.72
CA VAL A 120 3.78 3.19 -1.86
C VAL A 120 4.62 1.96 -1.43
N ALA A 121 5.17 1.98 -0.22
CA ALA A 121 5.84 0.84 0.40
C ALA A 121 4.99 -0.45 0.37
N GLU A 122 3.66 -0.37 0.51
CA GLU A 122 2.78 -1.55 0.47
C GLU A 122 2.79 -2.21 -0.92
N ALA A 123 2.80 -1.41 -1.99
CA ALA A 123 2.92 -1.91 -3.36
C ALA A 123 4.32 -2.47 -3.65
N GLU A 124 5.37 -1.90 -3.05
CA GLU A 124 6.74 -2.43 -3.12
C GLU A 124 6.84 -3.82 -2.46
N VAL A 125 6.23 -3.99 -1.29
CA VAL A 125 6.15 -5.29 -0.59
C VAL A 125 5.36 -6.31 -1.39
N ALA A 126 4.19 -5.92 -1.91
CA ALA A 126 3.36 -6.79 -2.76
C ALA A 126 4.13 -7.28 -4.00
N ARG A 127 4.87 -6.39 -4.66
CA ARG A 127 5.72 -6.73 -5.81
C ARG A 127 6.80 -7.74 -5.43
N ALA A 128 7.44 -7.57 -4.27
CA ALA A 128 8.48 -8.48 -3.80
C ALA A 128 7.91 -9.87 -3.41
N ALA A 129 6.66 -9.93 -2.94
CA ALA A 129 5.98 -11.18 -2.57
C ALA A 129 5.31 -11.91 -3.76
N ALA A 130 5.13 -11.22 -4.90
CA ALA A 130 4.50 -11.77 -6.07
C ALA A 130 5.40 -12.79 -6.81
N ARG A 131 4.78 -13.58 -7.71
CA ARG A 131 5.53 -14.49 -8.58
C ARG A 131 6.47 -13.69 -9.49
N GLU A 132 7.72 -14.16 -9.61
CA GLU A 132 8.73 -13.54 -10.44
C GLU A 132 8.23 -13.32 -11.88
N GLY A 133 8.47 -12.12 -12.42
CA GLY A 133 8.07 -11.74 -13.77
C GLY A 133 6.56 -11.57 -14.00
N ARG A 134 5.73 -11.63 -12.94
CA ARG A 134 4.27 -11.50 -13.04
C ARG A 134 3.73 -10.25 -12.34
N PHE A 135 4.59 -9.31 -11.97
CA PHE A 135 4.18 -8.07 -11.32
C PHE A 135 4.96 -6.89 -11.90
N ALA A 136 4.23 -5.93 -12.47
CA ALA A 136 4.74 -4.64 -12.90
C ALA A 136 4.16 -3.54 -12.00
N LEU A 137 5.01 -2.94 -11.17
CA LEU A 137 4.66 -1.76 -10.38
C LEU A 137 5.09 -0.51 -11.15
N ILE A 138 4.16 0.42 -11.32
CA ILE A 138 4.35 1.68 -12.02
C ILE A 138 4.02 2.78 -11.03
N VAL A 139 4.95 3.71 -10.85
CA VAL A 139 4.89 4.72 -9.79
C VAL A 139 4.87 6.12 -10.41
N PRO A 140 3.77 6.52 -11.09
CA PRO A 140 3.67 7.84 -11.71
C PRO A 140 3.34 8.91 -10.65
N GLY A 141 3.86 10.13 -10.81
CA GLY A 141 3.50 11.27 -9.98
C GLY A 141 2.29 12.08 -10.50
N LEU A 142 1.59 11.57 -11.51
CA LEU A 142 0.48 12.25 -12.19
C LEU A 142 -0.92 11.89 -11.65
N VAL A 143 -1.07 10.73 -11.01
CA VAL A 143 -2.36 10.21 -10.53
C VAL A 143 -2.23 9.82 -9.07
N GLN A 144 -2.85 10.60 -8.18
CA GLN A 144 -2.87 10.39 -6.73
C GLN A 144 -4.16 9.68 -6.32
N HIS A 145 -4.05 8.47 -5.75
CA HIS A 145 -5.15 7.65 -5.22
C HIS A 145 -6.27 7.29 -6.23
N ALA A 146 -7.00 8.28 -6.74
CA ALA A 146 -7.95 8.17 -7.84
C ALA A 146 -8.12 9.49 -8.64
N GLU A 147 -7.30 10.50 -8.40
CA GLU A 147 -7.41 11.84 -8.97
C GLU A 147 -6.14 12.25 -9.72
N VAL A 148 -6.27 13.10 -10.73
CA VAL A 148 -5.10 13.72 -11.36
C VAL A 148 -4.51 14.72 -10.38
N THR A 149 -3.23 14.59 -10.07
CA THR A 149 -2.55 15.43 -9.07
C THR A 149 -2.75 16.91 -9.39
N ALA A 150 -3.30 17.67 -8.43
CA ALA A 150 -3.50 19.10 -8.57
C ALA A 150 -2.16 19.81 -8.89
N GLY A 151 -2.13 20.63 -9.93
CA GLY A 151 -0.93 21.37 -10.32
C GLY A 151 0.09 20.59 -11.15
N ALA A 152 -0.21 19.37 -11.62
CA ALA A 152 0.68 18.64 -12.54
C ALA A 152 1.08 19.45 -13.78
N GLY A 153 0.14 20.23 -14.35
CA GLY A 153 0.41 21.13 -15.49
C GLY A 153 1.38 22.27 -15.16
N ALA A 154 1.50 22.67 -13.88
CA ALA A 154 2.45 23.70 -13.44
C ALA A 154 3.89 23.19 -13.31
N ARG A 155 4.11 21.86 -13.33
CA ARG A 155 5.45 21.25 -13.31
C ARG A 155 6.17 21.28 -14.67
N GLY A 156 5.49 21.76 -15.72
CA GLY A 156 6.06 22.00 -17.03
C GLY A 156 6.02 20.80 -17.99
N PRO A 157 6.30 21.04 -19.29
CA PRO A 157 6.08 20.05 -20.35
C PRO A 157 7.00 18.83 -20.28
N LEU A 158 8.23 18.99 -19.78
CA LEU A 158 9.17 17.87 -19.64
C LEU A 158 8.71 16.87 -18.57
N TYR A 159 8.13 17.36 -17.47
CA TYR A 159 7.53 16.51 -16.45
C TYR A 159 6.38 15.69 -17.03
N ILE A 160 5.45 16.35 -17.73
CA ILE A 160 4.32 15.68 -18.37
C ILE A 160 4.78 14.64 -19.40
N ALA A 161 5.80 14.96 -20.21
CA ALA A 161 6.35 14.01 -21.17
C ALA A 161 6.96 12.76 -20.49
N GLY A 162 7.65 12.94 -19.35
CA GLY A 162 8.19 11.84 -18.55
C GLY A 162 7.08 10.95 -17.97
N GLU A 163 6.04 11.54 -17.39
CA GLU A 163 4.87 10.81 -16.87
C GLU A 163 4.15 10.03 -17.98
N LEU A 164 3.94 10.65 -19.15
CA LEU A 164 3.34 9.99 -20.31
C LEU A 164 4.23 8.85 -20.83
N ALA A 165 5.55 8.99 -20.82
CA ALA A 165 6.46 7.91 -21.20
C ALA A 165 6.36 6.72 -20.24
N THR A 166 6.26 6.96 -18.93
CA THR A 166 6.04 5.92 -17.91
C THR A 166 4.71 5.19 -18.12
N LEU A 167 3.63 5.93 -18.39
CA LEU A 167 2.30 5.36 -18.68
C LEU A 167 2.29 4.59 -20.02
N LEU A 168 2.96 5.09 -21.07
CA LEU A 168 3.07 4.39 -22.34
C LEU A 168 3.90 3.10 -22.21
N GLY A 169 5.01 3.14 -21.48
CA GLY A 169 5.82 1.95 -21.17
C GLY A 169 5.00 0.86 -20.47
N THR A 170 4.09 1.26 -19.58
CA THR A 170 3.12 0.36 -18.93
C THR A 170 2.23 -0.35 -19.94
N VAL A 171 1.61 0.40 -20.86
CA VAL A 171 0.71 -0.18 -21.86
C VAL A 171 1.47 -1.18 -22.74
N VAL A 172 2.71 -0.87 -23.12
CA VAL A 172 3.57 -1.79 -23.87
C VAL A 172 3.84 -3.07 -23.07
N GLU A 173 4.14 -2.96 -21.77
CA GLU A 173 4.40 -4.11 -20.91
C GLU A 173 3.16 -4.97 -20.69
N ILE A 174 1.98 -4.35 -20.56
CA ILE A 174 0.67 -5.04 -20.55
C ILE A 174 0.51 -5.85 -21.83
N MET A 175 0.69 -5.21 -23.00
CA MET A 175 0.56 -5.91 -24.28
C MET A 175 1.59 -7.03 -24.47
N ARG A 176 2.75 -6.97 -23.80
CA ARG A 176 3.80 -8.00 -23.85
C ARG A 176 3.44 -9.22 -23.01
N LEU A 177 2.91 -8.98 -21.80
CA LEU A 177 2.68 -10.02 -20.79
C LEU A 177 1.24 -10.60 -20.83
N ALA A 178 0.30 -9.92 -21.48
CA ALA A 178 -1.08 -10.38 -21.69
C ALA A 178 -1.27 -11.23 -22.97
N ARG A 179 -0.18 -11.64 -23.63
CA ARG A 179 -0.16 -12.58 -24.76
C ARG A 179 0.26 -13.96 -24.28
#